data_AF-A0A351SU39-F1
#
_entry.id   AF-A0A351SU39-F1
#
_cell.length_a   1.000
_cell.length_b   1.000
_cell.length_c   1.000
_cell.angle_alpha   90.00
_cell.angle_beta   90.00
_cell.angle_gamma   90.00
#
_symmetry.space_group_name_H-M   'P 1'
#
loop_
_entity.id
_entity.type
_entity.pdbx_description
1 polymer ?
#
loop_
_entity_poly.entity_id
_entity_poly.type
_entity_poly.pdbx_seq_one_letter_code
_entity_poly.pdbx_strand_id
1 'polypeptide(L)'
;MTFFAFFTLILAAVLEVGGDAMIRDGIKDKSLFYLAAGVGLLALYGLFVNVLSTQNAISRLLNFDFRSLPGANDWQFSNQLGLYVGFFALASVGWGHSRYGDTVSASTIVGLFLIGLGGLTMQYGQKIWMIFRG
;
A
#
# COMPACT_ATOMS: atom_id res chain seq x y z
N MET A 1 8.39 10.90 -9.42
CA MET A 1 8.00 9.47 -9.35
C MET A 1 7.84 8.97 -10.77
N THR A 2 8.33 7.79 -11.12
CA THR A 2 7.86 7.16 -12.35
C THR A 2 6.37 6.85 -12.12
N PHE A 3 5.52 7.27 -13.06
CA PHE A 3 4.07 7.07 -12.98
C PHE A 3 3.70 5.62 -12.63
N PHE A 4 4.50 4.69 -13.15
CA PHE A 4 4.41 3.25 -12.92
C PHE A 4 4.56 2.82 -11.44
N ALA A 5 5.54 3.37 -10.70
CA ALA A 5 5.77 3.00 -9.30
C ALA A 5 4.63 3.47 -8.39
N PHE A 6 4.11 4.67 -8.63
CA PHE A 6 2.97 5.20 -7.89
C PHE A 6 1.70 4.39 -8.13
N PHE A 7 1.41 4.08 -9.40
CA PHE A 7 0.28 3.23 -9.76
C PHE A 7 0.37 1.85 -9.11
N THR A 8 1.57 1.29 -9.04
CA THR A 8 1.79 0.00 -8.42
C THR A 8 1.57 0.02 -6.91
N LEU A 9 2.04 1.05 -6.20
CA LEU A 9 1.80 1.20 -4.76
C LEU A 9 0.30 1.32 -4.44
N ILE A 10 -0.45 2.06 -5.26
CA ILE A 10 -1.90 2.18 -5.10
C ILE A 10 -2.57 0.82 -5.33
N LEU A 11 -2.22 0.13 -6.42
CA LEU A 11 -2.79 -1.16 -6.74
C LEU A 11 -2.49 -2.20 -5.66
N ALA A 12 -1.26 -2.20 -5.13
CA ALA A 12 -0.83 -3.04 -4.02
C ALA A 12 -1.65 -2.78 -2.75
N ALA A 13 -1.79 -1.51 -2.35
CA ALA A 13 -2.57 -1.13 -1.17
C ALA A 13 -4.05 -1.52 -1.30
N VAL A 14 -4.66 -1.34 -2.47
CA VAL A 14 -6.07 -1.72 -2.71
C VAL A 14 -6.25 -3.24 -2.66
N LEU A 15 -5.33 -4.02 -3.26
CA LEU A 15 -5.40 -5.48 -3.23
C LEU A 15 -5.20 -6.05 -1.83
N GLU A 16 -4.25 -5.52 -1.05
CA GLU A 16 -3.98 -5.97 0.31
C GLU A 16 -5.18 -5.69 1.23
N VAL A 17 -5.67 -4.44 1.22
CA VAL A 17 -6.84 -4.04 2.01
C VAL A 17 -8.10 -4.80 1.59
N GLY A 18 -8.32 -4.95 0.29
CA GLY A 18 -9.47 -5.69 -0.24
C GLY A 18 -9.45 -7.16 0.18
N GLY A 19 -8.27 -7.78 0.18
CA GLY A 19 -8.09 -9.17 0.59
C GLY A 19 -8.35 -9.36 2.08
N ASP A 20 -7.79 -8.48 2.92
CA ASP A 20 -8.04 -8.48 4.37
C ASP A 20 -9.52 -8.29 4.71
N ALA A 21 -10.20 -7.40 3.99
CA ALA A 21 -11.62 -7.18 4.18
C ALA A 21 -12.47 -8.40 3.78
N MET A 22 -12.14 -9.07 2.67
CA MET A 22 -12.82 -10.30 2.24
C MET A 22 -12.61 -11.45 3.23
N ILE A 23 -11.41 -11.59 3.81
CA ILE A 23 -11.16 -12.58 4.87
C ILE A 23 -12.01 -12.26 6.10
N ARG A 24 -12.05 -10.99 6.52
CA ARG A 24 -12.85 -10.55 7.67
C ARG A 24 -14.33 -10.84 7.48
N ASP A 25 -14.87 -10.53 6.30
CA ASP A 25 -16.28 -10.76 5.98
C ASP A 25 -16.56 -12.27 5.86
N GLY A 26 -15.64 -13.06 5.29
CA GLY A 26 -15.73 -14.52 5.24
C GLY A 26 -15.75 -15.20 6.61
N ILE A 27 -15.01 -14.67 7.59
CA ILE A 27 -15.04 -15.15 8.99
C ILE A 27 -16.38 -14.80 9.66
N LYS A 28 -16.89 -13.57 9.46
CA LYS A 28 -18.16 -13.11 10.05
C LYS A 28 -19.36 -13.87 9.50
N ASP A 29 -19.45 -14.01 8.18
CA ASP A 29 -20.58 -14.63 7.49
C ASP A 29 -20.47 -16.17 7.41
N LYS A 30 -19.39 -16.75 7.98
CA LYS A 30 -19.01 -18.18 7.85
C LYS A 30 -18.98 -18.67 6.40
N SER A 31 -18.75 -17.76 5.45
CA SER A 31 -18.71 -18.05 4.03
C SER A 31 -17.30 -18.46 3.61
N LEU A 32 -17.14 -19.74 3.30
CA LEU A 32 -15.89 -20.30 2.79
C LEU A 32 -15.44 -19.62 1.48
N PHE A 33 -16.41 -19.15 0.67
CA PHE A 33 -16.14 -18.50 -0.60
C PHE A 33 -15.46 -17.13 -0.43
N TYR A 34 -15.95 -16.29 0.48
CA TYR A 34 -15.32 -14.99 0.76
C TYR A 34 -13.94 -15.14 1.38
N LEU A 35 -13.78 -16.14 2.25
CA LEU A 35 -12.48 -16.45 2.85
C LEU A 35 -11.46 -16.94 1.80
N ALA A 36 -11.85 -17.87 0.93
CA ALA A 36 -11.00 -18.34 -0.15
C ALA A 36 -10.67 -17.24 -1.17
N ALA A 37 -11.63 -16.38 -1.50
CA ALA A 37 -11.42 -15.22 -2.36
C ALA A 37 -10.43 -14.22 -1.75
N GLY A 38 -10.55 -13.92 -0.44
CA GLY A 38 -9.64 -13.03 0.27
C GLY A 38 -8.21 -13.57 0.35
N VAL A 39 -8.05 -14.85 0.69
CA VAL A 39 -6.74 -15.53 0.67
C VAL A 39 -6.15 -15.54 -0.74
N GLY A 40 -6.97 -15.82 -1.76
CA GLY A 40 -6.55 -15.77 -3.16
C GLY A 40 -6.08 -14.38 -3.58
N LEU A 41 -6.79 -13.33 -3.16
CA LEU A 41 -6.44 -11.94 -3.47
C LEU A 41 -5.14 -11.52 -2.78
N LEU A 42 -4.92 -11.93 -1.53
CA LEU A 42 -3.68 -11.70 -0.78
C LEU A 42 -2.50 -12.48 -1.37
N ALA A 43 -2.73 -13.73 -1.80
CA ALA A 43 -1.73 -14.51 -2.51
C ALA A 43 -1.36 -13.85 -3.85
N LEU A 44 -2.35 -13.34 -4.58
CA LEU A 44 -2.14 -12.61 -5.84
C LEU A 44 -1.37 -11.30 -5.61
N TYR A 45 -1.69 -10.57 -4.55
CA TYR A 45 -0.94 -9.40 -4.09
C TYR A 45 0.52 -9.76 -3.77
N GLY A 46 0.73 -10.78 -2.95
CA GLY A 46 2.08 -11.24 -2.59
C GLY A 46 2.89 -11.65 -3.81
N LEU A 47 2.25 -12.32 -4.78
CA LEU A 47 2.88 -12.71 -6.04
C LEU A 47 3.17 -11.49 -6.92
N PHE A 48 2.23 -10.55 -7.02
CA PHE A 48 2.40 -9.28 -7.73
C PHE A 48 3.56 -8.46 -7.16
N VAL A 49 3.60 -8.24 -5.84
CA VAL A 49 4.68 -7.49 -5.17
C VAL A 49 6.01 -8.24 -5.27
N ASN A 50 6.03 -9.56 -5.18
CA ASN A 50 7.26 -10.33 -5.30
C ASN A 50 7.81 -10.31 -6.74
N VAL A 51 6.94 -10.36 -7.74
CA VAL A 51 7.28 -10.23 -9.15
C VAL A 51 7.68 -8.79 -9.50
N LEU A 52 7.14 -7.79 -8.81
CA LEU A 52 7.50 -6.38 -9.02
C LEU A 52 8.75 -5.96 -8.26
N SER A 53 9.01 -6.53 -7.08
CA SER A 53 10.26 -6.44 -6.34
C SER A 53 11.38 -7.15 -7.09
N THR A 54 11.06 -8.30 -7.70
CA THR A 54 11.90 -9.00 -8.69
C THR A 54 11.74 -8.34 -10.06
N GLN A 55 12.21 -7.10 -10.19
CA GLN A 55 12.23 -6.30 -11.43
C GLN A 55 12.77 -7.07 -12.66
N ASN A 56 13.47 -8.19 -12.47
CA ASN A 56 14.02 -9.05 -13.52
C ASN A 56 12.97 -9.92 -14.24
N ALA A 57 11.82 -10.25 -13.64
CA ALA A 57 10.83 -11.15 -14.26
C ALA A 57 9.90 -10.41 -15.22
N ILE A 58 9.37 -9.25 -14.81
CA ILE A 58 8.47 -8.41 -15.61
C ILE A 58 9.21 -7.81 -16.81
N SER A 59 10.45 -7.36 -16.60
CA SER A 59 11.29 -6.80 -17.68
C SER A 59 11.55 -7.81 -18.80
N ARG A 60 11.63 -9.11 -18.47
CA ARG A 60 11.78 -10.21 -19.43
C ARG A 60 10.49 -10.55 -20.17
N LEU A 61 9.34 -10.38 -19.52
CA LEU A 61 8.03 -10.67 -20.13
C LEU A 61 7.56 -9.55 -21.06
N LEU A 62 7.82 -8.29 -20.69
CA LEU A 62 7.38 -7.10 -21.45
C LEU A 62 8.46 -6.55 -22.39
N ASN A 63 9.65 -7.17 -22.44
CA ASN A 63 10.81 -6.69 -23.21
C ASN A 63 11.07 -5.18 -23.03
N PHE A 64 10.85 -4.69 -21.81
CA PHE A 64 10.95 -3.29 -21.42
C PHE A 64 11.73 -3.22 -20.12
N ASP A 65 12.86 -2.51 -20.11
CA ASP A 65 13.74 -2.44 -18.95
C ASP A 65 13.23 -1.38 -17.97
N PHE A 66 12.50 -1.81 -16.94
CA PHE A 66 11.94 -0.91 -15.92
C PHE A 66 13.02 -0.21 -15.08
N ARG A 67 14.24 -0.77 -15.08
CA ARG A 67 15.41 -0.21 -14.38
C ARG A 67 15.98 1.04 -15.06
N SER A 68 15.69 1.26 -16.34
CA SER A 68 16.12 2.45 -17.08
C SER A 68 15.18 3.64 -16.92
N LEU A 69 14.05 3.47 -16.20
CA LEU A 69 13.13 4.58 -15.94
C LEU A 69 13.75 5.58 -14.94
N PRO A 70 13.73 6.89 -15.26
CA PRO A 70 14.35 7.90 -14.42
C PRO A 70 13.66 7.95 -13.04
N GLY A 71 14.40 7.63 -11.98
CA GLY A 71 13.93 7.62 -10.59
C GLY A 71 13.72 6.23 -9.96
N ALA A 72 14.14 5.15 -10.62
CA ALA A 72 14.04 3.79 -10.08
C ALA A 72 15.07 3.46 -8.95
N ASN A 73 16.22 4.16 -8.89
CA ASN A 73 17.34 3.76 -8.02
C ASN A 73 17.50 4.55 -6.71
N ASP A 74 16.91 5.76 -6.58
CA ASP A 74 17.28 6.67 -5.49
C ASP A 74 16.23 6.78 -4.37
N TRP A 75 15.20 5.92 -4.40
CA TRP A 75 14.13 6.04 -3.43
C TRP A 75 14.44 5.25 -2.15
N GLN A 76 14.77 5.97 -1.09
CA GLN A 76 14.96 5.38 0.23
C GLN A 76 13.69 4.63 0.66
N PHE A 77 13.85 3.35 1.00
CA PHE A 77 12.82 2.44 1.51
C PHE A 77 11.84 3.10 2.49
N SER A 78 12.36 3.98 3.37
CA SER A 78 11.58 4.78 4.33
C SER A 78 10.47 5.62 3.68
N ASN A 79 10.76 6.30 2.57
CA ASN A 79 9.79 7.15 1.87
C ASN A 79 8.73 6.33 1.12
N GLN A 80 9.10 5.15 0.62
CA GLN A 80 8.16 4.23 -0.04
C GLN A 80 7.20 3.64 0.99
N LEU A 81 7.72 3.25 2.15
CA LEU A 81 6.96 2.64 3.22
C LEU A 81 5.98 3.64 3.87
N GLY A 82 6.41 4.89 4.10
CA GLY A 82 5.52 5.94 4.61
C GLY A 82 4.33 6.25 3.69
N LEU A 83 4.58 6.33 2.37
CA LEU A 83 3.51 6.55 1.39
C LEU A 83 2.59 5.34 1.27
N TYR A 84 3.17 4.12 1.28
CA TYR A 84 2.42 2.87 1.24
C TYR A 84 1.44 2.75 2.41
N VAL A 85 1.93 2.96 3.64
CA VAL A 85 1.11 2.89 4.85
C VAL A 85 0.00 3.94 4.85
N GLY A 86 0.27 5.14 4.31
CA GLY A 86 -0.75 6.18 4.12
C GLY A 86 -1.87 5.75 3.18
N PHE A 87 -1.52 5.20 2.01
CA PHE A 87 -2.53 4.68 1.06
C PHE A 87 -3.28 3.48 1.62
N PHE A 88 -2.59 2.57 2.31
CA PHE A 88 -3.21 1.43 2.99
C PHE A 88 -4.26 1.89 4.00
N ALA A 89 -3.93 2.89 4.82
CA ALA A 89 -4.88 3.44 5.79
C ALA A 89 -6.10 4.08 5.13
N LEU A 90 -5.91 4.84 4.05
CA LEU A 90 -7.00 5.45 3.29
C LEU A 90 -7.90 4.41 2.61
N ALA A 91 -7.29 3.41 1.96
CA ALA A 91 -8.03 2.32 1.33
C ALA A 91 -8.81 1.51 2.38
N SER A 92 -8.22 1.25 3.55
CA SER A 92 -8.84 0.48 4.64
C SER A 92 -10.05 1.21 5.23
N VAL A 93 -9.90 2.51 5.50
CA VAL A 93 -11.01 3.34 5.97
C VAL A 93 -12.08 3.51 4.90
N GLY A 94 -11.69 3.74 3.64
CA GLY A 94 -12.61 3.89 2.51
C GLY A 94 -13.43 2.62 2.26
N TRP A 95 -12.79 1.45 2.29
CA TRP A 95 -13.47 0.17 2.17
C TRP A 95 -14.39 -0.12 3.36
N GLY A 96 -13.91 0.15 4.58
CA GLY A 96 -14.72 0.05 5.80
C GLY A 96 -15.97 0.92 5.74
N HIS A 97 -15.84 2.17 5.31
CA HIS A 97 -16.96 3.09 5.16
C HIS A 97 -17.93 2.65 4.05
N SER A 98 -17.42 2.25 2.89
CA SER A 98 -18.25 1.84 1.75
C SER A 98 -19.08 0.58 2.02
N ARG A 99 -18.62 -0.35 2.85
CA ARG A 99 -19.36 -1.58 3.14
C ARG A 99 -20.21 -1.56 4.39
N TYR A 100 -19.80 -0.84 5.41
CA TYR A 100 -20.48 -0.82 6.70
C TYR A 100 -21.38 0.41 6.89
N GLY A 101 -21.25 1.44 6.03
CA GLY A 101 -22.12 2.63 6.05
C GLY A 101 -22.01 3.49 7.31
N ASP A 102 -21.21 3.09 8.29
CA ASP A 102 -21.04 3.78 9.56
C ASP A 102 -20.23 5.08 9.40
N THR A 103 -20.55 6.04 10.27
CA THR A 103 -19.77 7.27 10.43
C THR A 103 -18.36 6.90 10.91
N VAL A 104 -17.34 7.46 10.26
CA VAL A 104 -15.95 7.18 10.61
C VAL A 104 -15.72 7.58 12.07
N SER A 105 -15.43 6.61 12.93
CA SER A 105 -15.21 6.83 14.36
C SER A 105 -14.12 7.86 14.61
N ALA A 106 -14.28 8.68 15.66
CA ALA A 106 -13.26 9.64 16.08
C ALA A 106 -11.89 8.96 16.33
N SER A 107 -11.87 7.73 16.83
CA SER A 107 -10.64 6.96 17.01
C SER A 107 -9.95 6.60 15.67
N THR A 108 -10.73 6.32 14.62
CA THR A 108 -10.22 6.06 13.27
C THR A 108 -9.64 7.33 12.65
N ILE A 109 -10.27 8.48 12.86
CA ILE A 109 -9.77 9.77 12.38
C ILE A 109 -8.43 10.13 13.07
N VAL A 110 -8.35 9.93 14.39
CA VAL A 110 -7.10 10.11 15.14
C VAL A 110 -6.02 9.16 14.64
N GLY A 111 -6.34 7.89 14.38
CA GLY A 111 -5.41 6.93 13.79
C GLY A 111 -4.92 7.37 12.40
N LEU A 112 -5.82 7.84 11.54
CA LEU A 112 -5.48 8.35 10.21
C LEU A 112 -4.56 9.57 10.29
N PHE A 113 -4.80 10.46 11.24
CA PHE A 113 -3.96 11.63 11.50
C PHE A 113 -2.56 11.23 11.98
N LEU A 114 -2.44 10.27 12.91
CA LEU A 114 -1.16 9.75 13.38
C LEU A 114 -0.36 9.07 12.26
N ILE A 115 -1.02 8.30 11.39
CA ILE A 115 -0.39 7.70 10.21
C ILE A 115 0.09 8.78 9.23
N GLY A 116 -0.73 9.81 9.00
CA GLY A 116 -0.35 10.96 8.18
C GLY A 116 0.89 11.68 8.73
N LEU A 117 0.95 11.93 10.04
CA LEU A 117 2.11 12.52 10.70
C LEU A 117 3.35 11.63 10.62
N GLY A 118 3.20 10.32 10.80
CA GLY A 118 4.27 9.35 10.63
C GLY A 118 4.84 9.36 9.21
N GLY A 119 3.96 9.36 8.20
CA GLY A 119 4.34 9.46 6.79
C GLY A 119 5.06 10.77 6.48
N LEU A 120 4.57 11.91 6.97
CA LEU A 120 5.23 13.21 6.84
C LEU A 120 6.60 13.23 7.50
N THR A 121 6.73 12.61 8.68
CA THR A 121 8.01 12.48 9.39
C THR A 121 9.00 11.64 8.59
N MET A 122 8.58 10.55 7.96
CA MET A 122 9.45 9.76 7.08
C MET A 122 9.85 10.54 5.83
N GLN A 123 8.92 11.26 5.22
CA GLN A 123 9.13 12.02 3.98
C GLN A 123 10.08 13.21 4.16
N TYR A 124 9.95 13.93 5.27
CA TYR A 124 10.70 15.15 5.55
C TYR A 124 11.80 14.97 6.60
N GLY A 125 11.90 13.80 7.25
CA GLY A 125 12.84 13.55 8.34
C GLY A 125 14.30 13.75 7.93
N GLN A 126 14.68 13.31 6.73
CA GLN A 126 16.02 13.56 6.18
C GLN A 126 16.31 15.06 6.01
N LYS A 127 15.29 15.83 5.59
CA LYS A 127 15.38 17.28 5.38
C LYS A 127 15.44 18.05 6.70
N ILE A 128 14.64 17.65 7.68
CA ILE A 128 14.62 18.21 9.04
C ILE A 128 15.96 17.96 9.73
N TRP A 129 16.51 16.76 9.60
CA TRP A 129 17.79 16.42 10.21
C TRP A 129 18.96 17.24 9.63
N MET A 130 18.93 17.54 8.32
CA MET A 130 19.91 18.42 7.70
C MET A 130 19.84 19.87 8.21
N ILE A 131 18.65 20.37 8.55
CA ILE A 131 18.47 21.72 9.14
C ILE A 131 19.06 21.79 10.55
N PHE A 132 18.94 20.73 11.35
CA PHE A 132 19.47 20.67 12.72
C PHE A 132 20.99 20.41 12.80
N ARG A 133 21.61 19.98 11.69
CA ARG A 133 23.05 19.69 11.62
C ARG A 133 23.89 20.83 11.02
N GLY A 134 23.25 21.90 10.53
CA GLY A 134 23.91 23.15 10.11
C GLY A 134 24.15 24.06 11.30
#